data_AF-A9LH56-F1
#
_entry.id   AF-A9LH56-F1
#
_cell.length_a   1.000
_cell.length_b   1.000
_cell.length_c   1.000
_cell.angle_alpha   90.00
_cell.angle_beta   90.00
_cell.angle_gamma   90.00
#
_symmetry.space_group_name_H-M   'P 1'
#
loop_
_entity.id
_entity.type
_entity.pdbx_description
1 polymer ?
#
loop_
_entity_poly.entity_id
_entity_poly.type
_entity_poly.pdbx_seq_one_letter_code
_entity_poly.pdbx_strand_id
1 'polypeptide(L)'
;MRNLILILGDQLDHTSAAFDDFDADNDVTWMAEVAEETNHVWCHKLRVALFLSAMRHFRDELRKKDRTVEYHELQKQPSKDRGRSFADILRKDVRRLKPDRLIVVQPGDLRVQTQLQNCADDLGIELEIRGDRHFYCSPDEFAEYADGRKSLLLEFFYRDLRKRHDILMADAKQPEGGQWNFDHDNRESFGRSGPGEISQPKSFRPDAVTKDVVDLVEHRFAEHPGNLNHFTLPVTRRQAKAFLKHFIESILPNFGKWEDAMWTGEAFLYHSRLSAPLNMKLLHPRECVDAAVQAYRTGKAPLNSVEGFVRQILGWREFIRGIYWLKMPEYVELNHFDHQRELPSFFWDGDTEMSCVKQSMQQVIDHGYSHHIHRLMVLGNFAQLWGVHPRLFHEWHMAMYVDAIDWVSLPNTLGMSQFGDGGVVGTKPYCSSGNYINKMSNFCKGCRFDYKKRVGEDACPFTTLYWEFMDRHYDLLKDNQRMKFPIKNLETMRKKPEEITAIRDRADDLRIEWS
;
A
#
# COMPACT_ATOMS: atom_id res chain seq x y z
N MET A 1 21.53 31.35 9.08
CA MET A 1 21.22 29.91 9.16
C MET A 1 21.63 29.33 7.82
N ARG A 2 22.38 28.24 7.81
CA ARG A 2 22.89 27.63 6.57
C ARG A 2 21.78 26.84 5.87
N ASN A 3 21.34 25.73 6.47
CA ASN A 3 20.32 24.86 5.86
C ASN A 3 19.04 24.77 6.69
N LEU A 4 17.89 24.75 5.99
CA LEU A 4 16.63 24.27 6.56
C LEU A 4 16.33 22.87 6.03
N ILE A 5 16.46 21.86 6.89
CA ILE A 5 16.36 20.44 6.56
C ILE A 5 14.92 19.98 6.73
N LEU A 6 14.20 19.80 5.62
CA LEU A 6 12.80 19.40 5.62
C LEU A 6 12.71 17.87 5.82
N ILE A 7 11.96 17.45 6.85
CA ILE A 7 11.64 16.04 7.10
C ILE A 7 10.12 15.86 7.06
N LEU A 8 9.65 15.11 6.07
CA LEU A 8 8.23 14.82 5.88
C LEU A 8 7.76 13.65 6.78
N GLY A 9 6.44 13.48 6.88
CA GLY A 9 5.83 12.48 7.77
C GLY A 9 6.20 11.03 7.45
N ASP A 10 6.62 10.76 6.21
CA ASP A 10 7.10 9.47 5.75
C ASP A 10 8.64 9.34 5.72
N GLN A 11 9.37 10.27 6.33
CA GLN A 11 10.83 10.35 6.25
C GLN A 11 11.51 10.22 7.63
N LEU A 12 10.92 9.48 8.56
CA LEU A 12 11.33 9.43 9.97
C LEU A 12 12.56 8.52 10.20
N ASP A 13 13.68 8.91 9.58
CA ASP A 13 14.94 8.18 9.58
C ASP A 13 16.09 9.06 10.11
N HIS A 14 16.69 8.63 11.23
CA HIS A 14 17.86 9.28 11.83
C HIS A 14 19.10 9.25 10.93
N THR A 15 19.14 8.30 9.99
CA THR A 15 20.21 8.11 9.01
C THR A 15 19.82 8.62 7.62
N SER A 16 18.79 9.46 7.50
CA SER A 16 18.37 10.06 6.23
C SER A 16 19.48 10.88 5.56
N ALA A 17 19.55 10.85 4.23
CA ALA A 17 20.49 11.67 3.44
C ALA A 17 20.25 13.18 3.63
N ALA A 18 19.05 13.59 4.08
CA ALA A 18 18.77 14.96 4.47
C ALA A 18 19.71 15.48 5.58
N PHE A 19 20.30 14.58 6.38
CA PHE A 19 21.21 14.95 7.47
C PHE A 19 22.69 14.79 7.13
N ASP A 20 23.04 14.47 5.88
CA ASP A 20 24.44 14.47 5.46
C ASP A 20 25.02 15.88 5.57
N ASP A 21 26.19 15.98 6.21
CA ASP A 21 26.89 17.23 6.54
C ASP A 21 26.09 18.22 7.41
N PHE A 22 25.17 17.70 8.24
CA PHE A 22 24.38 18.49 9.19
C PHE A 22 25.26 19.19 10.23
N ASP A 23 25.13 20.51 10.30
CA ASP A 23 25.81 21.37 11.27
C ASP A 23 24.84 21.83 12.35
N ALA A 24 25.00 21.35 13.58
CA ALA A 24 24.08 21.64 14.69
C ALA A 24 24.02 23.13 15.08
N ASP A 25 25.06 23.91 14.78
CA ASP A 25 25.12 25.34 15.09
C ASP A 25 24.46 26.19 14.00
N ASN A 26 24.36 25.68 12.77
CA ASN A 26 23.94 26.46 11.61
C ASN A 26 22.72 25.92 10.88
N ASP A 27 22.32 24.67 11.14
CA ASP A 27 21.21 24.00 10.46
C ASP A 27 20.03 23.77 11.39
N VAL A 28 18.83 23.82 10.82
CA VAL A 28 17.58 23.56 11.54
C VAL A 28 16.79 22.49 10.81
N THR A 29 16.31 21.51 11.56
CA THR A 29 15.32 20.55 11.05
C THR A 29 13.94 21.21 11.05
N TRP A 30 13.21 21.06 9.96
CA TRP A 30 11.85 21.55 9.80
C TRP A 30 10.89 20.38 9.59
N MET A 31 9.78 20.40 10.32
CA MET A 31 8.69 19.44 10.19
C MET A 31 7.36 20.17 10.39
N ALA A 32 6.32 19.74 9.67
CA ALA A 32 5.00 20.33 9.82
C ALA A 32 3.90 19.28 9.73
N GLU A 33 2.99 19.30 10.70
CA GLU A 33 1.69 18.67 10.60
C GLU A 33 0.76 19.65 9.88
N VAL A 34 0.13 19.22 8.77
CA VAL A 34 -0.76 20.08 7.97
C VAL A 34 -2.06 19.36 7.65
N ALA A 35 -3.19 20.09 7.72
CA ALA A 35 -4.51 19.51 7.50
C ALA A 35 -4.77 19.18 6.03
N GLU A 36 -4.14 19.88 5.08
CA GLU A 36 -4.21 19.57 3.65
C GLU A 36 -3.86 18.10 3.37
N GLU A 37 -2.79 17.58 3.98
CA GLU A 37 -2.38 16.18 3.82
C GLU A 37 -3.38 15.18 4.42
N THR A 38 -4.26 15.63 5.31
CA THR A 38 -5.33 14.80 5.91
C THR A 38 -6.65 14.95 5.17
N ASN A 39 -6.86 16.06 4.44
CA ASN A 39 -8.12 16.42 3.80
C ASN A 39 -8.10 16.29 2.28
N HIS A 40 -6.93 16.24 1.63
CA HIS A 40 -6.82 16.01 0.18
C HIS A 40 -7.45 14.67 -0.22
N VAL A 41 -7.41 13.72 0.71
CA VAL A 41 -8.13 12.45 0.67
C VAL A 41 -8.74 12.25 2.07
N TRP A 42 -9.96 11.72 2.18
CA TRP A 42 -10.69 11.56 3.44
C TRP A 42 -10.08 10.48 4.36
N CYS A 43 -8.91 10.77 4.95
CA CYS A 43 -8.02 9.78 5.54
C CYS A 43 -8.58 9.13 6.81
N HIS A 44 -8.42 7.82 6.91
CA HIS A 44 -8.73 7.00 8.08
C HIS A 44 -8.06 7.54 9.36
N LYS A 45 -8.81 7.63 10.46
CA LYS A 45 -8.33 8.16 11.74
C LYS A 45 -7.02 7.52 12.22
N LEU A 46 -6.93 6.18 12.21
CA LEU A 46 -5.68 5.45 12.53
C LEU A 46 -4.47 5.91 11.71
N ARG A 47 -4.62 6.20 10.41
CA ARG A 47 -3.54 6.69 9.54
C ARG A 47 -3.06 8.06 10.03
N VAL A 48 -4.00 8.98 10.25
CA VAL A 48 -3.69 10.33 10.76
C VAL A 48 -2.99 10.24 12.11
N ALA A 49 -3.56 9.49 13.07
CA ALA A 49 -2.97 9.33 14.39
C ALA A 49 -1.58 8.68 14.35
N LEU A 50 -1.37 7.70 13.46
CA LEU A 50 -0.08 7.03 13.28
C LEU A 50 1.00 8.01 12.83
N PHE A 51 0.76 8.74 11.73
CA PHE A 51 1.73 9.66 11.16
C PHE A 51 2.04 10.81 12.14
N LEU A 52 1.01 11.47 12.69
CA LEU A 52 1.22 12.57 13.64
C LEU A 52 1.97 12.11 14.89
N SER A 53 1.58 10.95 15.47
CA SER A 53 2.28 10.42 16.63
C SER A 53 3.73 10.07 16.30
N ALA A 54 4.00 9.39 15.19
CA ALA A 54 5.36 9.04 14.80
C ALA A 54 6.22 10.28 14.54
N MET A 55 5.67 11.32 13.89
CA MET A 55 6.36 12.60 13.68
C MET A 55 6.72 13.30 14.99
N ARG A 56 5.79 13.37 15.96
CA ARG A 56 6.05 13.99 17.28
C ARG A 56 7.11 13.22 18.07
N HIS A 57 7.07 11.90 18.02
CA HIS A 57 8.12 11.07 18.62
C HIS A 57 9.48 11.32 17.97
N PHE A 58 9.53 11.34 16.64
CA PHE A 58 10.77 11.59 15.90
C PHE A 58 11.34 12.99 16.21
N ARG A 59 10.49 14.03 16.23
CA ARG A 59 10.85 15.38 16.69
C ARG A 59 11.52 15.35 18.07
N ASP A 60 10.92 14.67 19.03
CA ASP A 60 11.43 14.60 20.39
C ASP A 60 12.75 13.80 20.46
N GLU A 61 12.90 12.76 19.64
CA GLU A 61 14.15 12.02 19.48
C GLU A 61 15.27 12.87 18.86
N LEU A 62 14.95 13.72 17.87
CA LEU A 62 15.91 14.66 17.27
C LEU A 62 16.37 15.70 18.28
N ARG A 63 15.44 16.29 19.04
CA ARG A 63 15.75 17.27 20.09
C ARG A 63 16.62 16.69 21.19
N LYS A 64 16.39 15.43 21.57
CA LYS A 64 17.25 14.69 22.52
C LYS A 64 18.66 14.41 22.00
N LYS A 65 18.89 14.53 20.69
CA LYS A 65 20.21 14.45 20.04
C LYS A 65 20.75 15.83 19.69
N ASP A 66 20.33 16.86 20.44
CA ASP A 66 20.77 18.25 20.31
C ASP A 66 20.57 18.86 18.92
N ARG A 67 19.60 18.36 18.15
CA ARG A 67 19.20 18.98 16.88
C ARG A 67 18.12 20.01 17.11
N THR A 68 18.31 21.20 16.55
CA THR A 68 17.27 22.23 16.51
C THR A 68 16.14 21.80 15.58
N VAL A 69 14.91 21.77 16.10
CA VAL A 69 13.71 21.38 15.33
C VAL A 69 12.64 22.46 15.39
N GLU A 70 12.41 23.11 14.24
CA GLU A 70 11.23 23.91 13.95
C GLU A 70 10.07 22.98 13.61
N TYR A 71 9.05 22.96 14.46
CA TYR A 71 7.93 22.01 14.34
C TYR A 71 6.60 22.76 14.33
N HIS A 72 5.81 22.60 13.27
CA HIS A 72 4.41 22.99 13.29
C HIS A 72 3.54 21.83 13.76
N GLU A 73 2.89 22.00 14.91
CA GLU A 73 1.92 21.05 15.46
C GLU A 73 0.48 21.50 15.18
N LEU A 74 -0.37 20.61 14.67
CA LEU A 74 -1.78 20.87 14.43
C LEU A 74 -2.52 21.11 15.75
N GLN A 75 -3.38 22.11 15.76
CA GLN A 75 -4.18 22.49 16.91
C GLN A 75 -5.57 21.85 16.85
N LYS A 76 -6.22 21.65 18.00
CA LYS A 76 -7.63 21.17 18.04
C LYS A 76 -8.57 22.10 17.27
N GLN A 77 -8.34 23.41 17.36
CA GLN A 77 -9.10 24.42 16.61
C GLN A 77 -8.33 24.81 15.35
N PRO A 78 -8.86 24.57 14.13
CA PRO A 78 -8.16 24.88 12.88
C PRO A 78 -7.75 26.35 12.73
N SER A 79 -8.48 27.28 13.33
CA SER A 79 -8.15 28.72 13.32
C SER A 79 -6.86 29.07 14.06
N LYS A 80 -6.32 28.15 14.88
CA LYS A 80 -5.09 28.35 15.64
C LYS A 80 -3.84 27.82 14.92
N ASP A 81 -3.99 27.17 13.77
CA ASP A 81 -2.83 26.72 13.01
C ASP A 81 -2.08 27.91 12.40
N ARG A 82 -0.78 27.73 12.21
CA ARG A 82 0.05 28.74 11.54
C ARG A 82 -0.21 28.78 10.03
N GLY A 83 -0.85 27.78 9.43
CA GLY A 83 -1.06 27.67 7.97
C GLY A 83 -1.82 26.39 7.63
N ARG A 84 -2.24 26.24 6.37
CA ARG A 84 -3.07 25.11 5.93
C ARG A 84 -2.28 24.05 5.16
N SER A 85 -1.23 24.48 4.46
CA SER A 85 -0.38 23.66 3.58
C SER A 85 1.09 23.67 4.03
N PHE A 86 1.90 22.75 3.50
CA PHE A 86 3.35 22.81 3.68
C PHE A 86 3.91 24.14 3.18
N ALA A 87 3.44 24.61 2.01
CA ALA A 87 3.87 25.89 1.43
C ALA A 87 3.57 27.08 2.34
N ASP A 88 2.40 27.13 2.99
CA ASP A 88 2.05 28.23 3.91
C ASP A 88 3.00 28.32 5.11
N ILE A 89 3.29 27.17 5.72
CA ILE A 89 4.16 27.08 6.89
C ILE A 89 5.60 27.38 6.48
N LEU A 90 6.06 26.76 5.39
CA LEU A 90 7.42 26.93 4.89
C LEU A 90 7.71 28.38 4.51
N ARG A 91 6.79 29.07 3.81
CA ARG A 91 6.93 30.50 3.49
C ARG A 91 7.10 31.36 4.75
N LYS A 92 6.37 31.06 5.82
CA LYS A 92 6.46 31.80 7.09
C LYS A 92 7.81 31.55 7.78
N ASP A 93 8.23 30.29 7.82
CA ASP A 93 9.48 29.91 8.49
C ASP A 93 10.71 30.34 7.71
N VAL A 94 10.73 30.26 6.37
CA VAL A 94 11.84 30.77 5.53
C VAL A 94 12.01 32.28 5.71
N ARG A 95 10.93 33.07 5.71
CA ARG A 95 11.02 34.53 5.93
C ARG A 95 11.58 34.90 7.31
N ARG A 96 11.29 34.08 8.33
CA ARG A 96 11.73 34.30 9.71
C ARG A 96 13.16 33.82 9.95
N LEU A 97 13.48 32.62 9.48
CA LEU A 97 14.74 31.92 9.73
C LEU A 97 15.84 32.30 8.74
N LYS A 98 15.47 32.75 7.54
CA LYS A 98 16.37 33.14 6.45
C LYS A 98 17.48 32.11 6.19
N PRO A 99 17.12 30.84 5.87
CA PRO A 99 18.11 29.85 5.46
C PRO A 99 18.71 30.20 4.09
N ASP A 100 19.95 29.76 3.84
CA ASP A 100 20.59 29.91 2.53
C ASP A 100 20.06 28.90 1.51
N ARG A 101 19.66 27.70 1.97
CA ARG A 101 19.02 26.66 1.15
C ARG A 101 18.03 25.79 1.93
N LEU A 102 17.16 25.11 1.19
CA LEU A 102 16.29 24.04 1.68
C LEU A 102 16.87 22.69 1.25
N ILE A 103 16.78 21.69 2.12
CA ILE A 103 17.22 20.32 1.81
C ILE A 103 16.10 19.35 2.15
N VAL A 104 15.76 18.45 1.23
CA VAL A 104 14.76 17.41 1.44
C VAL A 104 15.23 16.12 0.78
N VAL A 105 14.90 14.96 1.36
CA VAL A 105 15.00 13.70 0.60
C VAL A 105 13.81 13.60 -0.34
N GLN A 106 13.99 13.02 -1.54
CA GLN A 106 12.91 12.79 -2.50
C GLN A 106 11.58 12.41 -1.81
N PRO A 107 10.54 13.27 -1.88
CA PRO A 107 9.23 13.00 -1.28
C PRO A 107 8.58 11.74 -1.85
N GLY A 108 7.68 11.10 -1.09
CA GLY A 108 6.92 9.93 -1.55
C GLY A 108 5.72 10.24 -2.46
N ASP A 109 5.49 11.51 -2.78
CA ASP A 109 4.34 12.01 -3.55
C ASP A 109 4.84 13.15 -4.47
N LEU A 110 4.63 13.00 -5.78
CA LEU A 110 5.00 13.99 -6.79
C LEU A 110 4.32 15.34 -6.53
N ARG A 111 3.06 15.35 -6.06
CA ARG A 111 2.33 16.58 -5.70
C ARG A 111 3.08 17.33 -4.60
N VAL A 112 3.55 16.64 -3.57
CA VAL A 112 4.31 17.25 -2.46
C VAL A 112 5.65 17.77 -2.97
N GLN A 113 6.35 16.99 -3.80
CA GLN A 113 7.60 17.46 -4.42
C GLN A 113 7.40 18.74 -5.24
N THR A 114 6.37 18.77 -6.09
CA THR A 114 6.01 19.96 -6.88
C THR A 114 5.60 21.13 -6.00
N GLN A 115 4.84 20.90 -4.92
CA GLN A 115 4.43 21.95 -3.98
C GLN A 115 5.64 22.59 -3.29
N LEU A 116 6.61 21.78 -2.84
CA LEU A 116 7.85 22.26 -2.22
C LEU A 116 8.72 23.02 -3.23
N GLN A 117 8.88 22.49 -4.45
CA GLN A 117 9.66 23.14 -5.50
C GLN A 117 9.08 24.51 -5.86
N ASN A 118 7.78 24.58 -6.15
CA ASN A 118 7.09 25.83 -6.46
C ASN A 118 7.21 26.85 -5.30
N CYS A 119 7.12 26.38 -4.06
CA CYS A 119 7.30 27.24 -2.90
C CYS A 119 8.74 27.78 -2.78
N ALA A 120 9.74 26.98 -3.11
CA ALA A 120 11.15 27.39 -3.10
C ALA A 120 11.43 28.42 -4.20
N ASP A 121 10.92 28.18 -5.41
CA ASP A 121 11.02 29.08 -6.56
C ASP A 121 10.38 30.45 -6.25
N ASP A 122 9.16 30.46 -5.69
CA ASP A 122 8.44 31.66 -5.25
C ASP A 122 9.24 32.49 -4.22
N LEU A 123 10.04 31.82 -3.39
CA LEU A 123 10.84 32.44 -2.34
C LEU A 123 12.24 32.82 -2.82
N GLY A 124 12.64 32.41 -4.03
CA GLY A 124 13.98 32.60 -4.56
C GLY A 124 15.07 31.87 -3.77
N ILE A 125 14.74 30.71 -3.18
CA ILE A 125 15.67 29.88 -2.41
C ILE A 125 15.91 28.54 -3.12
N GLU A 126 17.14 28.05 -3.08
CA GLU A 126 17.47 26.72 -3.62
C GLU A 126 16.78 25.62 -2.82
N LEU A 127 16.16 24.66 -3.51
CA LEU A 127 15.71 23.38 -2.95
C LEU A 127 16.60 22.25 -3.46
N GLU A 128 17.41 21.70 -2.56
CA GLU A 128 18.23 20.52 -2.82
C GLU A 128 17.43 19.25 -2.52
N ILE A 129 17.06 18.50 -3.56
CA ILE A 129 16.40 17.19 -3.42
C ILE A 129 17.46 16.09 -3.45
N ARG A 130 17.67 15.44 -2.30
CA ARG A 130 18.63 14.33 -2.14
C ARG A 130 18.01 12.98 -2.44
N GLY A 131 18.83 12.06 -2.94
CA GLY A 131 18.45 10.68 -3.19
C GLY A 131 18.05 9.93 -1.90
N ASP A 132 17.04 9.07 -2.01
CA ASP A 132 16.51 8.33 -0.87
C ASP A 132 17.20 6.97 -0.69
N ARG A 133 18.24 6.92 0.15
CA ARG A 133 19.01 5.70 0.44
C ARG A 133 18.25 4.59 1.19
N HIS A 134 17.01 4.86 1.58
CA HIS A 134 16.12 3.86 2.17
C HIS A 134 15.79 2.73 1.18
N PHE A 135 15.77 3.02 -0.12
CA PHE A 135 15.47 2.06 -1.18
C PHE A 135 16.73 1.31 -1.65
N TYR A 136 16.53 0.18 -2.33
CA TYR A 136 17.61 -0.57 -2.97
C TYR A 136 17.96 -0.02 -4.34
N CYS A 137 16.98 0.54 -5.04
CA CYS A 137 17.15 1.13 -6.36
C CYS A 137 16.74 2.61 -6.32
N SER A 138 17.61 3.49 -6.83
CA SER A 138 17.24 4.89 -7.10
C SER A 138 16.30 4.96 -8.32
N PRO A 139 15.53 6.05 -8.49
CA PRO A 139 14.75 6.27 -9.70
C PRO A 139 15.61 6.28 -10.97
N ASP A 140 16.81 6.86 -10.91
CA ASP A 140 17.75 6.92 -12.04
C ASP A 140 18.24 5.51 -12.42
N GLU A 141 18.64 4.70 -11.43
CA GLU A 141 19.03 3.30 -11.65
C GLU A 141 17.86 2.47 -12.23
N PHE A 142 16.62 2.78 -11.84
CA PHE A 142 15.44 2.12 -12.40
C PHE A 142 15.16 2.57 -13.84
N ALA A 143 15.35 3.86 -14.15
CA ALA A 143 15.22 4.39 -15.49
C ALA A 143 16.27 3.77 -16.43
N GLU A 144 17.52 3.65 -15.99
CA GLU A 144 18.57 2.93 -16.70
C GLU A 144 18.23 1.45 -16.90
N TYR A 145 17.67 0.80 -15.87
CA TYR A 145 17.17 -0.57 -16.01
C TYR A 145 16.07 -0.66 -17.05
N ALA A 146 15.15 0.31 -17.10
CA ALA A 146 14.00 0.31 -18.00
C ALA A 146 14.36 0.67 -19.46
N ASP A 147 15.44 1.41 -19.68
CA ASP A 147 15.82 1.90 -21.00
C ASP A 147 16.00 0.78 -22.02
N GLY A 148 15.50 1.00 -23.23
CA GLY A 148 15.49 0.02 -24.32
C GLY A 148 14.64 -1.25 -24.10
N ARG A 149 14.01 -1.47 -22.93
CA ARG A 149 13.18 -2.66 -22.67
C ARG A 149 11.75 -2.46 -23.17
N LYS A 150 11.28 -3.43 -23.97
CA LYS A 150 9.89 -3.45 -24.45
C LYS A 150 8.85 -3.76 -23.35
N SER A 151 9.26 -4.44 -22.29
CA SER A 151 8.38 -4.84 -21.19
C SER A 151 9.12 -4.81 -19.86
N LEU A 152 8.47 -4.25 -18.84
CA LEU A 152 8.97 -4.24 -17.47
C LEU A 152 8.30 -5.38 -16.70
N LEU A 153 9.07 -6.42 -16.40
CA LEU A 153 8.60 -7.55 -15.60
C LEU A 153 9.34 -7.56 -14.27
N LEU A 154 8.57 -7.64 -13.18
CA LEU A 154 9.10 -7.75 -11.83
C LEU A 154 10.17 -8.83 -11.72
N GLU A 155 9.92 -10.00 -12.31
CA GLU A 155 10.82 -11.16 -12.15
C GLU A 155 12.25 -10.83 -12.59
N PHE A 156 12.43 -10.13 -13.71
CA PHE A 156 13.76 -9.76 -14.19
C PHE A 156 14.41 -8.68 -13.33
N PHE A 157 13.63 -7.72 -12.85
CA PHE A 157 14.10 -6.67 -11.96
C PHE A 157 14.53 -7.23 -10.59
N TYR A 158 13.72 -8.11 -10.01
CA TYR A 158 14.01 -8.79 -8.75
C TYR A 158 15.27 -9.65 -8.84
N ARG A 159 15.46 -10.38 -9.94
CA ARG A 159 16.70 -11.16 -10.20
C ARG A 159 17.94 -10.26 -10.24
N ASP A 160 17.82 -9.08 -10.85
CA ASP A 160 18.93 -8.11 -10.92
C ASP A 160 19.32 -7.60 -9.53
N LEU A 161 18.33 -7.14 -8.75
CA LEU A 161 18.58 -6.69 -7.38
C LEU A 161 19.15 -7.77 -6.48
N ARG A 162 18.66 -9.01 -6.60
CA ARG A 162 19.20 -10.14 -5.84
C ARG A 162 20.68 -10.40 -6.12
N LYS A 163 21.09 -10.33 -7.39
CA LYS A 163 22.50 -10.46 -7.78
C LYS A 163 23.33 -9.29 -7.28
N ARG A 164 22.85 -8.06 -7.49
CA ARG A 164 23.54 -6.82 -7.11
C ARG A 164 23.82 -6.74 -5.62
N HIS A 165 22.91 -7.24 -4.79
CA HIS A 165 22.99 -7.17 -3.34
C HIS A 165 23.34 -8.49 -2.66
N ASP A 166 23.64 -9.55 -3.42
CA ASP A 166 24.00 -10.88 -2.91
C ASP A 166 22.97 -11.47 -1.92
N ILE A 167 21.68 -11.32 -2.26
CA ILE A 167 20.57 -11.76 -1.39
C ILE A 167 20.10 -13.14 -1.84
N LEU A 168 20.12 -14.12 -0.93
CA LEU A 168 19.73 -15.53 -1.16
C LEU A 168 20.45 -16.18 -2.36
N MET A 169 21.68 -15.75 -2.67
CA MET A 169 22.48 -16.26 -3.79
C MET A 169 23.35 -17.43 -3.31
N ALA A 170 23.39 -18.52 -4.07
CA ALA A 170 24.30 -19.63 -3.81
C ALA A 170 25.71 -19.34 -4.35
N ASP A 171 25.78 -18.64 -5.48
CA ASP A 171 26.98 -18.07 -6.09
C ASP A 171 26.60 -16.81 -6.89
N ALA A 172 27.57 -16.20 -7.58
CA ALA A 172 27.34 -14.97 -8.35
C ALA A 172 26.26 -15.06 -9.46
N LYS A 173 25.85 -16.26 -9.85
CA LYS A 173 24.89 -16.51 -10.94
C LYS A 173 23.64 -17.26 -10.50
N GLN A 174 23.75 -18.16 -9.52
CA GLN A 174 22.67 -19.09 -9.13
C GLN A 174 21.99 -18.70 -7.82
N PRO A 175 20.65 -18.72 -7.76
CA PRO A 175 19.93 -18.51 -6.51
C PRO A 175 20.06 -19.74 -5.59
N GLU A 176 20.01 -19.52 -4.28
CA GLU A 176 19.79 -20.58 -3.31
C GLU A 176 18.53 -21.39 -3.64
N GLY A 177 18.57 -22.70 -3.41
CA GLY A 177 17.47 -23.61 -3.77
C GLY A 177 17.29 -23.85 -5.28
N GLY A 178 18.13 -23.28 -6.14
CA GLY A 178 18.13 -23.52 -7.59
C GLY A 178 16.97 -22.87 -8.35
N GLN A 179 16.13 -22.08 -7.68
CA GLN A 179 15.00 -21.37 -8.26
C GLN A 179 14.98 -19.92 -7.79
N TRP A 180 14.54 -19.01 -8.67
CA TRP A 180 14.47 -17.59 -8.35
C TRP A 180 13.23 -17.22 -7.55
N ASN A 181 12.18 -18.04 -7.62
CA ASN A 181 10.85 -17.72 -7.09
C ASN A 181 10.12 -19.00 -6.68
N PHE A 182 9.60 -19.04 -5.44
CA PHE A 182 8.84 -20.15 -4.87
C PHE A 182 7.32 -19.87 -4.73
N ASP A 183 6.78 -18.91 -5.48
CA ASP A 183 5.38 -18.45 -5.43
C ASP A 183 4.35 -19.58 -5.59
N HIS A 184 4.69 -20.63 -6.34
CA HIS A 184 3.81 -21.80 -6.51
C HIS A 184 3.53 -22.51 -5.17
N ASP A 185 4.50 -22.49 -4.26
CA ASP A 185 4.43 -23.18 -2.97
C ASP A 185 3.73 -22.31 -1.89
N ASN A 186 3.31 -21.10 -2.26
CA ASN A 186 2.78 -20.09 -1.33
C ASN A 186 1.26 -19.87 -1.42
N ARG A 187 0.53 -20.85 -1.97
CA ARG A 187 -0.89 -20.70 -2.31
C ARG A 187 -1.80 -21.76 -1.68
N GLU A 188 -1.42 -22.28 -0.52
CA GLU A 188 -2.29 -23.21 0.20
C GLU A 188 -3.53 -22.48 0.78
N SER A 189 -4.58 -23.26 1.03
CA SER A 189 -5.84 -22.79 1.60
C SER A 189 -6.16 -23.58 2.86
N PHE A 190 -6.78 -22.96 3.86
CA PHE A 190 -7.09 -23.62 5.12
C PHE A 190 -8.11 -24.75 4.93
N GLY A 191 -7.88 -25.86 5.63
CA GLY A 191 -8.88 -26.93 5.77
C GLY A 191 -10.05 -26.53 6.66
N ARG A 192 -10.94 -27.49 6.94
CA ARG A 192 -12.12 -27.26 7.80
C ARG A 192 -11.78 -26.80 9.22
N SER A 193 -10.58 -27.13 9.72
CA SER A 193 -10.08 -26.72 11.03
C SER A 193 -9.66 -25.25 11.10
N GLY A 194 -9.61 -24.54 9.97
CA GLY A 194 -9.14 -23.16 9.92
C GLY A 194 -7.62 -23.03 10.13
N PRO A 195 -7.13 -21.84 10.49
CA PRO A 195 -5.71 -21.55 10.60
C PRO A 195 -5.03 -22.14 11.84
N GLY A 196 -5.79 -22.71 12.78
CA GLY A 196 -5.25 -23.17 14.07
C GLY A 196 -4.88 -21.99 14.98
N GLU A 197 -3.97 -22.22 15.93
CA GLU A 197 -3.51 -21.17 16.82
C GLU A 197 -2.46 -20.29 16.12
N ILE A 198 -2.84 -19.04 15.86
CA ILE A 198 -1.93 -18.01 15.33
C ILE A 198 -1.40 -17.17 16.50
N SER A 199 -0.09 -16.90 16.50
CA SER A 199 0.51 -16.02 17.49
C SER A 199 -0.12 -14.64 17.44
N GLN A 200 -0.57 -14.14 18.58
CA GLN A 200 -1.23 -12.85 18.64
C GLN A 200 -0.28 -11.74 18.20
N PRO A 201 -0.74 -10.80 17.35
CA PRO A 201 0.12 -9.74 16.86
C PRO A 201 0.69 -8.90 17.99
N LYS A 202 1.95 -8.50 17.85
CA LYS A 202 2.53 -7.51 18.75
C LYS A 202 1.69 -6.21 18.73
N SER A 203 1.48 -5.63 19.90
CA SER A 203 0.75 -4.38 20.10
C SER A 203 1.41 -3.50 21.16
N PHE A 204 1.24 -2.19 21.04
CA PHE A 204 1.71 -1.22 22.03
C PHE A 204 0.55 -0.36 22.53
N ARG A 205 0.55 -0.07 23.84
CA ARG A 205 -0.41 0.89 24.39
C ARG A 205 0.03 2.32 24.05
N PRO A 206 -0.89 3.22 23.70
CA PRO A 206 -0.59 4.63 23.52
C PRO A 206 0.11 5.22 24.75
N ASP A 207 1.25 5.88 24.55
CA ASP A 207 1.89 6.71 25.57
C ASP A 207 1.29 8.12 25.60
N ALA A 208 1.88 9.04 26.37
CA ALA A 208 1.35 10.40 26.51
C ALA A 208 1.25 11.12 25.16
N VAL A 209 2.30 11.05 24.33
CA VAL A 209 2.34 11.74 23.03
C VAL A 209 1.28 11.14 22.10
N THR A 210 1.16 9.82 22.05
CA THR A 210 0.14 9.18 21.21
C THR A 210 -1.28 9.49 21.70
N LYS A 211 -1.52 9.57 23.01
CA LYS A 211 -2.84 9.93 23.55
C LYS A 211 -3.24 11.35 23.17
N ASP A 212 -2.33 12.32 23.29
CA ASP A 212 -2.59 13.70 22.89
C ASP A 212 -2.96 13.80 21.40
N VAL A 213 -2.29 13.00 20.56
CA VAL A 213 -2.61 12.90 19.13
C VAL A 213 -3.97 12.24 18.89
N VAL A 214 -4.29 11.16 19.59
CA VAL A 214 -5.61 10.50 19.48
C VAL A 214 -6.72 11.49 19.83
N ASP A 215 -6.57 12.24 20.92
CA ASP A 215 -7.53 13.27 21.34
C ASP A 215 -7.64 14.42 20.33
N LEU A 216 -6.53 14.79 19.69
CA LEU A 216 -6.54 15.76 18.59
C LEU A 216 -7.34 15.22 17.40
N VAL A 217 -7.09 13.98 16.99
CA VAL A 217 -7.71 13.38 15.81
C VAL A 217 -9.22 13.16 16.01
N GLU A 218 -9.65 12.63 17.16
CA GLU A 218 -11.08 12.47 17.46
C GLU A 218 -11.83 13.81 17.47
N HIS A 219 -11.18 14.90 17.86
CA HIS A 219 -11.81 16.22 17.84
C HIS A 219 -11.80 16.85 16.45
N ARG A 220 -10.64 16.85 15.79
CA ARG A 220 -10.40 17.62 14.56
C ARG A 220 -10.91 16.91 13.31
N PHE A 221 -10.90 15.59 13.32
CA PHE A 221 -11.24 14.73 12.19
C PHE A 221 -12.36 13.76 12.59
N ALA A 222 -13.32 14.22 13.40
CA ALA A 222 -14.38 13.39 13.98
C ALA A 222 -15.17 12.59 12.93
N GLU A 223 -15.41 13.19 11.77
CA GLU A 223 -16.17 12.62 10.65
C GLU A 223 -15.33 11.68 9.75
N HIS A 224 -14.02 11.56 9.99
CA HIS A 224 -13.17 10.69 9.17
C HIS A 224 -13.44 9.20 9.45
N PRO A 225 -13.19 8.31 8.47
CA PRO A 225 -13.49 6.89 8.63
C PRO A 225 -12.60 6.21 9.68
N GLY A 226 -13.11 5.09 10.19
CA GLY A 226 -12.43 4.23 11.14
C GLY A 226 -12.49 4.70 12.59
N ASN A 227 -11.87 3.93 13.49
CA ASN A 227 -11.91 4.19 14.93
C ASN A 227 -10.52 4.13 15.58
N LEU A 228 -10.33 4.87 16.69
CA LEU A 228 -9.07 4.91 17.44
C LEU A 228 -9.11 4.11 18.75
N ASN A 229 -10.23 3.41 19.03
CA ASN A 229 -10.43 2.65 20.28
C ASN A 229 -9.32 1.63 20.56
N HIS A 230 -8.68 1.10 19.51
CA HIS A 230 -7.65 0.06 19.59
C HIS A 230 -6.37 0.44 18.82
N PHE A 231 -5.84 1.65 19.05
CA PHE A 231 -4.55 2.05 18.48
C PHE A 231 -3.41 1.15 19.00
N THR A 232 -2.85 0.31 18.12
CA THR A 232 -1.80 -0.69 18.46
C THR A 232 -0.52 -0.59 17.61
N LEU A 233 -0.47 0.38 16.70
CA LEU A 233 0.58 0.53 15.68
C LEU A 233 1.89 1.09 16.26
N PRO A 234 3.05 0.75 15.69
CA PRO A 234 4.33 1.25 16.17
C PRO A 234 4.55 2.70 15.71
N VAL A 235 4.77 3.61 16.66
CA VAL A 235 5.05 5.04 16.42
C VAL A 235 6.51 5.41 16.69
N THR A 236 7.33 4.45 17.11
CA THR A 236 8.77 4.63 17.32
C THR A 236 9.57 3.53 16.62
N ARG A 237 10.83 3.81 16.27
CA ARG A 237 11.76 2.81 15.71
C ARG A 237 11.94 1.60 16.63
N ARG A 238 11.97 1.80 17.96
CA ARG A 238 12.06 0.71 18.94
C ARG A 238 10.85 -0.24 18.86
N GLN A 239 9.65 0.32 18.79
CA GLN A 239 8.41 -0.46 18.64
C GLN A 239 8.39 -1.20 17.30
N ALA A 240 8.80 -0.55 16.22
CA ALA A 240 8.87 -1.16 14.90
C ALA A 240 9.85 -2.34 14.85
N LYS A 241 11.03 -2.23 15.48
CA LYS A 241 11.97 -3.37 15.64
C LYS A 241 11.38 -4.54 16.42
N ALA A 242 10.53 -4.27 17.41
CA ALA A 242 9.83 -5.33 18.13
C ALA A 242 8.72 -5.99 17.28
N PHE A 243 8.08 -5.27 16.36
CA PHE A 243 7.21 -5.87 15.34
C PHE A 243 8.00 -6.80 14.41
N LEU A 244 9.15 -6.33 13.88
CA LEU A 244 10.01 -7.15 13.02
C LEU A 244 10.46 -8.41 13.75
N LYS A 245 10.96 -8.30 14.99
CA LYS A 245 11.39 -9.46 15.78
C LYS A 245 10.28 -10.50 15.92
N HIS A 246 9.08 -10.07 16.30
CA HIS A 246 7.93 -10.96 16.44
C HIS A 246 7.55 -11.64 15.13
N PHE A 247 7.54 -10.90 14.01
CA PHE A 247 7.30 -11.49 12.69
C PHE A 247 8.31 -12.58 12.37
N ILE A 248 9.61 -12.30 12.53
CA ILE A 248 10.68 -13.25 12.23
C ILE A 248 10.60 -14.50 13.10
N GLU A 249 10.29 -14.36 14.39
CA GLU A 249 10.28 -15.47 15.35
C GLU A 249 9.01 -16.32 15.30
N SER A 250 7.85 -15.71 15.03
CA SER A 250 6.55 -16.36 15.25
C SER A 250 5.70 -16.53 14.00
N ILE A 251 5.97 -15.77 12.93
CA ILE A 251 5.06 -15.66 11.78
C ILE A 251 5.74 -16.10 10.47
N LEU A 252 6.97 -15.62 10.21
CA LEU A 252 7.76 -15.92 9.02
C LEU A 252 7.81 -17.42 8.65
N PRO A 253 7.90 -18.39 9.59
CA PRO A 253 7.96 -19.80 9.22
C PRO A 253 6.76 -20.30 8.39
N ASN A 254 5.60 -19.63 8.53
CA ASN A 254 4.35 -19.97 7.85
C ASN A 254 3.89 -18.89 6.86
N PHE A 255 4.69 -17.83 6.65
CA PHE A 255 4.33 -16.69 5.79
C PHE A 255 3.99 -17.15 4.36
N GLY A 256 4.90 -17.90 3.72
CA GLY A 256 4.74 -18.30 2.33
C GLY A 256 3.54 -19.23 2.18
N LYS A 257 3.47 -20.28 2.99
CA LYS A 257 2.42 -21.32 2.91
C LYS A 257 0.99 -20.74 2.81
N TRP A 258 0.71 -19.69 3.58
CA TRP A 258 -0.62 -19.11 3.73
C TRP A 258 -0.75 -17.70 3.12
N GLU A 259 0.15 -17.31 2.21
CA GLU A 259 0.25 -15.94 1.69
C GLU A 259 -1.05 -15.44 1.02
N ASP A 260 -1.81 -16.35 0.38
CA ASP A 260 -3.07 -16.06 -0.31
C ASP A 260 -4.33 -16.51 0.46
N ALA A 261 -4.19 -17.07 1.67
CA ALA A 261 -5.33 -17.59 2.43
C ALA A 261 -6.10 -16.48 3.16
N MET A 262 -7.42 -16.60 3.23
CA MET A 262 -8.30 -15.68 3.95
C MET A 262 -9.20 -16.44 4.92
N TRP A 263 -9.55 -15.83 6.06
CA TRP A 263 -10.42 -16.48 7.05
C TRP A 263 -11.25 -15.48 7.84
N THR A 264 -12.53 -15.80 8.09
CA THR A 264 -13.44 -14.99 8.90
C THR A 264 -12.87 -14.71 10.29
N GLY A 265 -12.85 -13.44 10.68
CA GLY A 265 -12.35 -13.00 11.99
C GLY A 265 -10.82 -12.90 12.11
N GLU A 266 -10.06 -13.29 11.09
CA GLU A 266 -8.59 -13.31 11.13
C GLU A 266 -8.02 -12.21 10.24
N ALA A 267 -7.80 -11.02 10.80
CA ALA A 267 -7.36 -9.85 10.04
C ALA A 267 -5.91 -9.93 9.55
N PHE A 268 -5.05 -10.65 10.28
CA PHE A 268 -3.59 -10.55 10.10
C PHE A 268 -2.94 -11.85 9.61
N LEU A 269 -3.51 -13.01 9.95
CA LEU A 269 -2.97 -14.33 9.63
C LEU A 269 -1.43 -14.37 9.78
N TYR A 270 -0.73 -14.82 8.74
CA TYR A 270 0.73 -14.97 8.76
C TYR A 270 1.46 -13.81 8.08
N HIS A 271 0.93 -12.59 8.17
CA HIS A 271 1.54 -11.40 7.58
C HIS A 271 2.33 -10.54 8.57
N SER A 272 3.36 -9.87 8.06
CA SER A 272 4.34 -9.13 8.88
C SER A 272 3.81 -7.85 9.53
N ARG A 273 2.82 -7.21 8.90
CA ARG A 273 2.30 -5.87 9.28
C ARG A 273 3.39 -4.79 9.32
N LEU A 274 4.46 -4.96 8.52
CA LEU A 274 5.61 -4.05 8.51
C LEU A 274 5.52 -2.93 7.46
N SER A 275 4.47 -2.90 6.63
CA SER A 275 4.32 -1.91 5.55
C SER A 275 4.31 -0.47 6.07
N ALA A 276 3.50 -0.15 7.08
CA ALA A 276 3.47 1.20 7.66
C ALA A 276 4.81 1.63 8.28
N PRO A 277 5.48 0.86 9.16
CA PRO A 277 6.78 1.26 9.69
C PRO A 277 7.90 1.29 8.62
N LEU A 278 7.82 0.49 7.56
CA LEU A 278 8.73 0.61 6.42
C LEU A 278 8.49 1.93 5.66
N ASN A 279 7.23 2.24 5.38
CA ASN A 279 6.85 3.40 4.57
C ASN A 279 7.04 4.72 5.31
N MET A 280 6.97 4.75 6.65
CA MET A 280 7.39 5.91 7.46
C MET A 280 8.89 5.93 7.80
N LYS A 281 9.64 4.92 7.33
CA LYS A 281 11.08 4.72 7.59
C LYS A 281 11.49 4.50 9.05
N LEU A 282 10.55 4.11 9.91
CA LEU A 282 10.85 3.62 11.26
C LEU A 282 11.67 2.31 11.21
N LEU A 283 11.48 1.51 10.15
CA LEU A 283 12.31 0.34 9.82
C LEU A 283 12.98 0.52 8.46
N HIS A 284 14.23 0.10 8.35
CA HIS A 284 14.93 0.04 7.07
C HIS A 284 14.66 -1.32 6.38
N PRO A 285 14.39 -1.38 5.06
CA PRO A 285 14.08 -2.64 4.36
C PRO A 285 15.22 -3.66 4.41
N ARG A 286 16.48 -3.22 4.29
CA ARG A 286 17.68 -4.06 4.54
C ARG A 286 17.63 -4.80 5.87
N GLU A 287 17.27 -4.14 6.97
CA GLU A 287 17.14 -4.80 8.28
C GLU A 287 16.07 -5.92 8.26
N CYS A 288 14.98 -5.73 7.50
CA CYS A 288 13.91 -6.72 7.39
C CYS A 288 14.35 -7.93 6.55
N VAL A 289 14.98 -7.68 5.41
CA VAL A 289 15.52 -8.71 4.51
C VAL A 289 16.60 -9.52 5.22
N ASP A 290 17.57 -8.85 5.85
CA ASP A 290 18.68 -9.51 6.54
C ASP A 290 18.18 -10.40 7.68
N ALA A 291 17.19 -9.93 8.45
CA ALA A 291 16.60 -10.73 9.53
C ALA A 291 15.88 -11.98 9.01
N ALA A 292 15.18 -11.89 7.88
CA ALA A 292 14.50 -13.04 7.26
C ALA A 292 15.51 -14.04 6.68
N VAL A 293 16.53 -13.56 5.96
CA VAL A 293 17.63 -14.39 5.43
C VAL A 293 18.36 -15.09 6.57
N GLN A 294 18.62 -14.39 7.68
CA GLN A 294 19.26 -15.00 8.85
C GLN A 294 18.39 -16.07 9.51
N ALA A 295 17.06 -15.89 9.53
CA ALA A 295 16.15 -16.92 10.02
C ALA A 295 16.20 -18.19 9.16
N TYR A 296 16.28 -18.06 7.83
CA TYR A 296 16.53 -19.19 6.94
C TYR A 296 17.89 -19.86 7.20
N ARG A 297 18.97 -19.08 7.24
CA ARG A 297 20.34 -19.60 7.47
C ARG A 297 20.51 -20.33 8.80
N THR A 298 19.68 -20.00 9.79
CA THR A 298 19.66 -20.66 11.11
C THR A 298 18.61 -21.76 11.23
N GLY A 299 17.96 -22.13 10.13
CA GLY A 299 16.98 -23.22 10.07
C GLY A 299 15.63 -22.91 10.74
N LYS A 300 15.32 -21.63 11.00
CA LYS A 300 14.10 -21.21 11.70
C LYS A 300 12.91 -20.99 10.77
N ALA A 301 13.15 -20.75 9.48
CA ALA A 301 12.11 -20.54 8.49
C ALA A 301 12.47 -21.24 7.16
N PRO A 302 11.49 -21.80 6.43
CA PRO A 302 11.73 -22.46 5.16
C PRO A 302 12.00 -21.45 4.04
N LEU A 303 12.73 -21.89 3.02
CA LEU A 303 13.17 -21.02 1.92
C LEU A 303 12.00 -20.36 1.18
N ASN A 304 10.88 -21.05 0.95
CA ASN A 304 9.73 -20.47 0.23
C ASN A 304 9.11 -19.28 0.97
N SER A 305 9.07 -19.33 2.31
CA SER A 305 8.55 -18.23 3.12
C SER A 305 9.53 -17.06 3.19
N VAL A 306 10.82 -17.34 3.29
CA VAL A 306 11.86 -16.29 3.30
C VAL A 306 12.00 -15.62 1.94
N GLU A 307 12.09 -16.39 0.84
CA GLU A 307 12.12 -15.85 -0.52
C GLU A 307 10.86 -15.07 -0.83
N GLY A 308 9.67 -15.60 -0.49
CA GLY A 308 8.40 -14.90 -0.66
C GLY A 308 8.41 -13.53 0.02
N PHE A 309 8.75 -13.49 1.32
CA PHE A 309 8.83 -12.23 2.06
C PHE A 309 9.87 -11.25 1.48
N VAL A 310 11.07 -11.74 1.13
CA VAL A 310 12.12 -10.93 0.49
C VAL A 310 11.64 -10.40 -0.85
N ARG A 311 10.93 -11.19 -1.65
CA ARG A 311 10.38 -10.77 -2.96
C ARG A 311 9.32 -9.69 -2.83
N GLN A 312 8.52 -9.67 -1.76
CA GLN A 312 7.59 -8.56 -1.51
C GLN A 312 8.33 -7.23 -1.24
N ILE A 313 9.47 -7.27 -0.54
CA ILE A 313 10.25 -6.07 -0.20
C ILE A 313 11.25 -5.69 -1.30
N LEU A 314 12.22 -6.56 -1.58
CA LEU A 314 13.28 -6.30 -2.58
C LEU A 314 12.74 -6.31 -4.01
N GLY A 315 11.67 -7.06 -4.28
CA GLY A 315 11.03 -7.11 -5.59
C GLY A 315 9.93 -6.07 -5.71
N TRP A 316 8.73 -6.40 -5.23
CA TRP A 316 7.51 -5.63 -5.53
C TRP A 316 7.58 -4.19 -5.05
N ARG A 317 8.00 -3.95 -3.79
CA ARG A 317 8.07 -2.59 -3.25
C ARG A 317 9.04 -1.70 -4.05
N GLU A 318 10.22 -2.20 -4.40
CA GLU A 318 11.19 -1.48 -5.23
C GLU A 318 10.69 -1.27 -6.66
N PHE A 319 10.07 -2.29 -7.26
CA PHE A 319 9.53 -2.23 -8.62
C PHE A 319 8.39 -1.21 -8.75
N ILE A 320 7.46 -1.20 -7.79
CA ILE A 320 6.34 -0.27 -7.74
C ILE A 320 6.84 1.18 -7.63
N ARG A 321 7.84 1.44 -6.78
CA ARG A 321 8.47 2.76 -6.70
C ARG A 321 9.11 3.18 -8.01
N GLY A 322 9.83 2.26 -8.66
CA GLY A 322 10.45 2.50 -9.96
C GLY A 322 9.43 2.88 -11.02
N ILE A 323 8.32 2.14 -11.12
CA ILE A 323 7.22 2.44 -12.05
C ILE A 323 6.61 3.82 -11.78
N TYR A 324 6.36 4.15 -10.50
CA TYR A 324 5.81 5.45 -10.14
C TYR A 324 6.66 6.60 -10.70
N TRP A 325 7.96 6.63 -10.39
CA TRP A 325 8.83 7.73 -10.83
C TRP A 325 9.13 7.71 -12.32
N LEU A 326 9.11 6.54 -12.97
CA LEU A 326 9.33 6.42 -14.41
C LEU A 326 8.13 6.93 -15.24
N LYS A 327 6.91 6.84 -14.69
CA LYS A 327 5.67 7.05 -15.46
C LYS A 327 4.83 8.23 -15.01
N MET A 328 5.08 8.79 -13.83
CA MET A 328 4.42 10.01 -13.38
C MET A 328 4.96 11.24 -14.15
N PRO A 329 4.12 12.25 -14.41
CA PRO A 329 2.74 12.41 -13.91
C PRO A 329 1.65 11.67 -14.72
N GLU A 330 1.91 11.21 -15.95
CA GLU A 330 0.87 10.70 -16.85
C GLU A 330 0.22 9.39 -16.35
N TYR A 331 0.91 8.64 -15.50
CA TYR A 331 0.44 7.35 -15.00
C TYR A 331 -0.91 7.41 -14.29
N VAL A 332 -1.21 8.49 -13.55
CA VAL A 332 -2.46 8.66 -12.79
C VAL A 332 -3.70 8.78 -13.67
N GLU A 333 -3.52 9.16 -14.95
CA GLU A 333 -4.59 9.35 -15.93
C GLU A 333 -4.97 8.05 -16.66
N LEU A 334 -4.22 6.96 -16.49
CA LEU A 334 -4.43 5.74 -17.27
C LEU A 334 -5.72 5.01 -16.85
N ASN A 335 -6.55 4.70 -17.85
CA ASN A 335 -7.82 4.01 -17.69
C ASN A 335 -8.08 3.07 -18.88
N HIS A 336 -7.30 1.98 -18.96
CA HIS A 336 -7.30 1.05 -20.08
C HIS A 336 -8.68 0.51 -20.49
N PHE A 337 -9.57 0.28 -19.52
CA PHE A 337 -10.91 -0.26 -19.75
C PHE A 337 -12.00 0.81 -19.86
N ASP A 338 -11.64 2.10 -19.85
CA ASP A 338 -12.58 3.22 -19.86
C ASP A 338 -13.68 3.10 -18.77
N HIS A 339 -13.26 2.77 -17.55
CA HIS A 339 -14.15 2.63 -16.40
C HIS A 339 -14.55 4.00 -15.85
N GLN A 340 -15.84 4.22 -15.63
CA GLN A 340 -16.40 5.54 -15.28
C GLN A 340 -17.19 5.57 -13.96
N ARG A 341 -17.37 4.43 -13.27
CA ARG A 341 -18.23 4.39 -12.08
C ARG A 341 -17.49 4.87 -10.84
N GLU A 342 -18.25 5.39 -9.89
CA GLU A 342 -17.79 5.59 -8.52
C GLU A 342 -17.73 4.27 -7.74
N LEU A 343 -17.10 4.32 -6.57
CA LEU A 343 -17.13 3.23 -5.60
C LEU A 343 -18.52 3.18 -4.95
N PRO A 344 -19.11 1.98 -4.80
CA PRO A 344 -20.32 1.84 -3.99
C PRO A 344 -20.10 2.28 -2.54
N SER A 345 -21.16 2.77 -1.89
CA SER A 345 -21.12 3.29 -0.52
C SER A 345 -20.51 2.31 0.49
N PHE A 346 -20.73 1.00 0.31
CA PHE A 346 -20.20 -0.04 1.18
C PHE A 346 -18.67 -0.16 1.21
N PHE A 347 -17.95 0.53 0.31
CA PHE A 347 -16.49 0.69 0.44
C PHE A 347 -16.10 1.66 1.56
N TRP A 348 -17.04 2.42 2.14
CA TRP A 348 -16.76 3.33 3.24
C TRP A 348 -17.20 2.78 4.60
N ASP A 349 -18.35 2.11 4.66
CA ASP A 349 -18.96 1.62 5.91
C ASP A 349 -19.00 0.08 6.05
N GLY A 350 -18.75 -0.65 4.96
CA GLY A 350 -18.82 -2.12 4.94
C GLY A 350 -20.25 -2.69 4.97
N ASP A 351 -21.29 -1.87 4.77
CA ASP A 351 -22.69 -2.31 4.82
C ASP A 351 -23.09 -3.03 3.53
N THR A 352 -22.88 -4.35 3.52
CA THR A 352 -23.22 -5.21 2.39
C THR A 352 -23.52 -6.63 2.83
N GLU A 353 -24.35 -7.33 2.07
CA GLU A 353 -24.65 -8.75 2.25
C GLU A 353 -23.56 -9.67 1.66
N MET A 354 -22.61 -9.12 0.89
CA MET A 354 -21.45 -9.87 0.41
C MET A 354 -20.47 -10.14 1.56
N SER A 355 -20.55 -11.32 2.17
CA SER A 355 -19.71 -11.69 3.33
C SER A 355 -18.22 -11.40 3.12
N CYS A 356 -17.67 -11.64 1.94
CA CYS A 356 -16.25 -11.37 1.65
C CYS A 356 -15.91 -9.88 1.69
N VAL A 357 -16.74 -9.02 1.09
CA VAL A 357 -16.54 -7.57 1.11
C VAL A 357 -16.74 -7.04 2.52
N LYS A 358 -17.81 -7.45 3.21
CA LYS A 358 -18.09 -7.08 4.60
C LYS A 358 -16.92 -7.42 5.53
N GLN A 359 -16.38 -8.64 5.46
CA GLN A 359 -15.23 -9.05 6.26
C GLN A 359 -13.98 -8.21 5.94
N SER A 360 -13.71 -7.98 4.66
CA SER A 360 -12.55 -7.19 4.23
C SER A 360 -12.65 -5.73 4.66
N MET A 361 -13.84 -5.13 4.51
CA MET A 361 -14.11 -3.75 4.91
C MET A 361 -14.07 -3.57 6.41
N GLN A 362 -14.58 -4.52 7.19
CA GLN A 362 -14.47 -4.46 8.66
C GLN A 362 -13.00 -4.42 9.10
N GLN A 363 -12.12 -5.23 8.51
CA GLN A 363 -10.67 -5.17 8.79
C GLN A 363 -10.09 -3.78 8.45
N VAL A 364 -10.47 -3.22 7.31
CA VAL A 364 -10.03 -1.90 6.88
C VAL A 364 -10.52 -0.81 7.84
N ILE A 365 -11.77 -0.85 8.30
CA ILE A 365 -12.35 0.14 9.22
C ILE A 365 -11.77 0.04 10.64
N ASP A 366 -11.52 -1.18 11.12
CA ASP A 366 -11.05 -1.41 12.49
C ASP A 366 -9.53 -1.27 12.64
N HIS A 367 -8.79 -1.50 11.56
CA HIS A 367 -7.34 -1.60 11.61
C HIS A 367 -6.62 -0.69 10.62
N GLY A 368 -7.34 -0.01 9.72
CA GLY A 368 -6.77 0.66 8.54
C GLY A 368 -5.90 -0.31 7.73
N TYR A 369 -6.25 -1.60 7.75
CA TYR A 369 -5.44 -2.69 7.22
C TYR A 369 -6.31 -3.85 6.74
N SER A 370 -5.93 -4.39 5.59
CA SER A 370 -6.19 -5.77 5.20
C SER A 370 -4.94 -6.29 4.50
N HIS A 371 -4.70 -7.60 4.55
CA HIS A 371 -3.54 -8.18 3.88
C HIS A 371 -3.72 -8.22 2.35
N HIS A 372 -2.62 -8.45 1.63
CA HIS A 372 -2.53 -8.18 0.19
C HIS A 372 -3.67 -8.81 -0.64
N ILE A 373 -4.03 -10.07 -0.36
CA ILE A 373 -5.03 -10.77 -1.16
C ILE A 373 -6.46 -10.25 -0.95
N HIS A 374 -6.78 -9.66 0.20
CA HIS A 374 -8.04 -8.93 0.39
C HIS A 374 -8.08 -7.68 -0.49
N ARG A 375 -6.99 -6.92 -0.51
CA ARG A 375 -6.86 -5.71 -1.34
C ARG A 375 -7.01 -6.05 -2.83
N LEU A 376 -6.35 -7.11 -3.28
CA LEU A 376 -6.30 -7.49 -4.69
C LEU A 376 -7.53 -8.26 -5.14
N MET A 377 -7.85 -9.39 -4.49
CA MET A 377 -8.80 -10.38 -5.01
C MET A 377 -10.21 -10.28 -4.43
N VAL A 378 -10.42 -9.43 -3.42
CA VAL A 378 -11.76 -9.12 -2.90
C VAL A 378 -12.14 -7.69 -3.27
N LEU A 379 -11.53 -6.68 -2.65
CA LEU A 379 -11.93 -5.28 -2.83
C LEU A 379 -11.53 -4.75 -4.21
N GLY A 380 -10.29 -5.00 -4.63
CA GLY A 380 -9.76 -4.62 -5.93
C GLY A 380 -10.45 -5.34 -7.10
N ASN A 381 -10.62 -6.66 -6.98
CA ASN A 381 -11.37 -7.47 -7.95
C ASN A 381 -12.82 -6.97 -8.06
N PHE A 382 -13.51 -6.70 -6.94
CA PHE A 382 -14.86 -6.13 -7.01
C PHE A 382 -14.88 -4.79 -7.75
N ALA A 383 -14.00 -3.85 -7.37
CA ALA A 383 -13.93 -2.53 -8.01
C ALA A 383 -13.70 -2.63 -9.53
N GLN A 384 -12.81 -3.53 -9.96
CA GLN A 384 -12.52 -3.74 -11.38
C GLN A 384 -13.72 -4.33 -12.14
N LEU A 385 -14.37 -5.33 -11.54
CA LEU A 385 -15.55 -5.98 -12.12
C LEU A 385 -16.74 -5.00 -12.20
N TRP A 386 -16.93 -4.20 -11.15
CA TRP A 386 -17.93 -3.14 -11.11
C TRP A 386 -17.72 -2.11 -12.21
N GLY A 387 -16.46 -1.79 -12.52
CA GLY A 387 -16.08 -0.76 -13.48
C GLY A 387 -15.81 0.58 -12.82
N VAL A 388 -15.20 0.57 -11.63
CA VAL A 388 -14.78 1.75 -10.89
C VAL A 388 -13.65 2.46 -11.63
N HIS A 389 -13.72 3.79 -11.73
CA HIS A 389 -12.62 4.57 -12.29
C HIS A 389 -11.31 4.33 -11.49
N PRO A 390 -10.18 3.95 -12.12
CA PRO A 390 -8.96 3.56 -11.40
C PRO A 390 -8.43 4.61 -10.41
N ARG A 391 -8.53 5.90 -10.77
CA ARG A 391 -8.22 7.02 -9.88
C ARG A 391 -9.07 7.02 -8.59
N LEU A 392 -10.38 6.80 -8.68
CA LEU A 392 -11.26 6.80 -7.51
C LEU A 392 -10.94 5.61 -6.58
N PHE A 393 -10.58 4.46 -7.15
CA PHE A 393 -10.10 3.32 -6.36
C PHE A 393 -8.76 3.62 -5.66
N HIS A 394 -7.85 4.32 -6.35
CA HIS A 394 -6.60 4.79 -5.76
C HIS A 394 -6.84 5.77 -4.60
N GLU A 395 -7.70 6.78 -4.78
CA GLU A 395 -8.05 7.76 -3.76
C GLU A 395 -8.65 7.09 -2.52
N TRP A 396 -9.56 6.13 -2.70
CA TRP A 396 -10.09 5.33 -1.60
C TRP A 396 -9.00 4.52 -0.88
N HIS A 397 -8.07 3.90 -1.60
CA HIS A 397 -6.97 3.17 -0.97
C HIS A 397 -6.03 4.11 -0.19
N MET A 398 -5.75 5.30 -0.72
CA MET A 398 -5.03 6.37 -0.01
C MET A 398 -5.76 6.82 1.26
N ALA A 399 -7.09 6.85 1.22
CA ALA A 399 -7.93 7.21 2.36
C ALA A 399 -7.84 6.16 3.47
N MET A 400 -8.02 4.89 3.12
CA MET A 400 -8.41 3.87 4.09
C MET A 400 -7.24 3.11 4.71
N TYR A 401 -6.06 3.06 4.07
CA TYR A 401 -4.95 2.22 4.53
C TYR A 401 -3.85 3.01 5.26
N VAL A 402 -3.42 2.52 6.43
CA VAL A 402 -2.37 3.16 7.25
C VAL A 402 -0.99 3.16 6.61
N ASP A 403 -0.77 2.31 5.60
CA ASP A 403 0.50 2.19 4.88
C ASP A 403 0.52 2.90 3.53
N ALA A 404 -0.57 3.59 3.17
CA ALA A 404 -0.71 4.24 1.87
C ALA A 404 0.07 5.56 1.80
N ILE A 405 1.01 5.58 0.86
CA ILE A 405 1.72 6.75 0.33
C ILE A 405 1.62 6.65 -1.19
N ASP A 406 1.56 7.77 -1.89
CA ASP A 406 1.23 7.79 -3.31
C ASP A 406 2.11 6.85 -4.16
N TRP A 407 3.44 6.92 -3.98
CA TRP A 407 4.39 6.09 -4.73
C TRP A 407 4.13 4.57 -4.65
N VAL A 408 3.59 4.09 -3.53
CA VAL A 408 3.28 2.66 -3.34
C VAL A 408 1.81 2.35 -3.60
N SER A 409 0.92 3.31 -3.35
CA SER A 409 -0.52 3.15 -3.54
C SER A 409 -0.86 3.12 -5.03
N LEU A 410 -0.48 4.16 -5.77
CA LEU A 410 -0.95 4.38 -7.14
C LEU A 410 -0.63 3.22 -8.10
N PRO A 411 0.61 2.70 -8.22
CA PRO A 411 0.86 1.61 -9.17
C PRO A 411 0.27 0.26 -8.73
N ASN A 412 0.05 0.06 -7.42
CA ASN A 412 -0.67 -1.13 -6.95
C ASN A 412 -2.17 -1.03 -7.23
N THR A 413 -2.79 0.11 -6.99
CA THR A 413 -4.24 0.28 -7.16
C THR A 413 -4.59 0.42 -8.62
N LEU A 414 -4.02 1.40 -9.33
CA LEU A 414 -4.34 1.66 -10.73
C LEU A 414 -3.77 0.56 -11.64
N GLY A 415 -2.50 0.20 -11.46
CA GLY A 415 -1.82 -0.79 -12.30
C GLY A 415 -2.17 -2.23 -11.97
N MET A 416 -1.65 -2.73 -10.84
CA MET A 416 -1.81 -4.14 -10.47
C MET A 416 -3.27 -4.53 -10.29
N SER A 417 -4.04 -3.76 -9.52
CA SER A 417 -5.38 -4.13 -9.12
C SER A 417 -6.44 -3.81 -10.16
N GLN A 418 -6.39 -2.64 -10.81
CA GLN A 418 -7.41 -2.23 -11.78
C GLN A 418 -7.03 -2.50 -13.23
N PHE A 419 -5.77 -2.87 -13.50
CA PHE A 419 -5.24 -3.00 -14.86
C PHE A 419 -5.45 -1.72 -15.71
N GLY A 420 -5.56 -0.57 -15.03
CA GLY A 420 -5.79 0.74 -15.66
C GLY A 420 -4.62 1.16 -16.54
N ASP A 421 -3.41 0.63 -16.27
CA ASP A 421 -2.20 0.89 -17.04
C ASP A 421 -2.04 0.02 -18.31
N GLY A 422 -3.00 -0.88 -18.58
CA GLY A 422 -2.96 -1.75 -19.76
C GLY A 422 -1.83 -2.80 -19.74
N GLY A 423 -1.23 -3.02 -18.57
CA GLY A 423 -0.28 -4.09 -18.33
C GLY A 423 1.17 -3.66 -18.12
N VAL A 424 1.39 -2.45 -17.59
CA VAL A 424 2.72 -1.96 -17.19
C VAL A 424 3.21 -2.70 -15.95
N VAL A 425 2.37 -2.83 -14.90
CA VAL A 425 2.73 -3.54 -13.66
C VAL A 425 2.40 -5.04 -13.73
N GLY A 426 1.26 -5.40 -14.33
CA GLY A 426 0.76 -6.78 -14.41
C GLY A 426 0.61 -7.26 -15.84
N THR A 427 0.85 -8.53 -16.13
CA THR A 427 0.69 -9.07 -17.50
C THR A 427 -0.74 -9.49 -17.85
N LYS A 428 -1.64 -9.47 -16.87
CA LYS A 428 -3.08 -9.76 -17.03
C LYS A 428 -3.87 -9.04 -15.94
N PRO A 429 -5.16 -8.74 -16.18
CA PRO A 429 -6.05 -8.29 -15.13
C PRO A 429 -6.22 -9.38 -14.06
N TYR A 430 -6.18 -8.97 -12.79
CA TYR A 430 -6.56 -9.82 -11.66
C TYR A 430 -8.09 -9.80 -11.46
N CYS A 431 -8.81 -10.44 -12.37
CA CYS A 431 -10.26 -10.61 -12.29
C CYS A 431 -10.62 -12.07 -11.97
N SER A 432 -11.58 -12.30 -11.06
CA SER A 432 -12.03 -13.65 -10.72
C SER A 432 -13.49 -13.69 -10.24
N SER A 433 -14.15 -14.84 -10.46
CA SER A 433 -15.50 -15.09 -9.94
C SER A 433 -15.50 -15.48 -8.46
N GLY A 434 -16.69 -15.64 -7.86
CA GLY A 434 -16.84 -16.10 -6.49
C GLY A 434 -16.19 -17.48 -6.20
N ASN A 435 -15.90 -18.28 -7.23
CA ASN A 435 -15.21 -19.55 -7.07
C ASN A 435 -13.77 -19.40 -6.53
N TYR A 436 -13.06 -18.32 -6.88
CA TYR A 436 -11.74 -18.04 -6.31
C TYR A 436 -11.85 -17.76 -4.80
N ILE A 437 -12.76 -16.86 -4.42
CA ILE A 437 -13.02 -16.49 -3.02
C ILE A 437 -13.43 -17.73 -2.21
N ASN A 438 -14.29 -18.58 -2.75
CA ASN A 438 -14.68 -19.84 -2.10
C ASN A 438 -13.50 -20.80 -1.89
N LYS A 439 -12.51 -20.82 -2.80
CA LYS A 439 -11.35 -21.70 -2.67
C LYS A 439 -10.36 -21.19 -1.63
N MET A 440 -10.17 -19.88 -1.57
CA MET A 440 -9.15 -19.25 -0.72
C MET A 440 -9.67 -18.78 0.63
N SER A 441 -10.95 -18.96 0.92
CA SER A 441 -11.58 -18.51 2.17
C SER A 441 -12.73 -19.40 2.64
N ASN A 442 -13.23 -19.12 3.84
CA ASN A 442 -14.52 -19.65 4.31
C ASN A 442 -15.69 -18.67 4.12
N PHE A 443 -15.52 -17.53 3.44
CA PHE A 443 -16.52 -16.46 3.38
C PHE A 443 -17.83 -16.87 2.69
N CYS A 444 -17.76 -17.78 1.73
CA CYS A 444 -18.96 -18.26 1.03
C CYS A 444 -19.83 -19.16 1.92
N LYS A 445 -19.30 -19.71 3.02
CA LYS A 445 -20.06 -20.51 3.97
C LYS A 445 -20.99 -19.60 4.77
N GLY A 446 -22.28 -19.67 4.51
CA GLY A 446 -23.29 -18.83 5.16
C GLY A 446 -23.43 -17.43 4.55
N CYS A 447 -22.81 -17.18 3.39
CA CYS A 447 -23.13 -16.01 2.57
C CYS A 447 -24.56 -16.16 2.00
N ARG A 448 -25.31 -15.06 1.89
CA ARG A 448 -26.62 -15.04 1.21
C ARG A 448 -26.52 -15.52 -0.23
N PHE A 449 -25.40 -15.21 -0.89
CA PHE A 449 -25.20 -15.50 -2.30
C PHE A 449 -24.48 -16.84 -2.54
N ASP A 450 -24.94 -17.59 -3.53
CA ASP A 450 -24.29 -18.80 -4.01
C ASP A 450 -23.21 -18.46 -5.05
N TYR A 451 -21.95 -18.75 -4.70
CA TYR A 451 -20.78 -18.51 -5.57
C TYR A 451 -20.83 -19.24 -6.92
N LYS A 452 -21.65 -20.30 -7.04
CA LYS A 452 -21.82 -21.08 -8.27
C LYS A 452 -22.83 -20.46 -9.23
N LYS A 453 -23.73 -19.62 -8.73
CA LYS A 453 -24.78 -18.97 -9.52
C LYS A 453 -24.29 -17.64 -10.10
N ARG A 454 -24.72 -17.36 -11.33
CA ARG A 454 -24.40 -16.14 -12.09
C ARG A 454 -25.63 -15.32 -12.49
N VAL A 455 -26.82 -15.87 -12.26
CA VAL A 455 -28.12 -15.25 -12.55
C VAL A 455 -29.11 -15.61 -11.44
N GLY A 456 -30.13 -14.78 -11.26
CA GLY A 456 -31.08 -14.90 -10.15
C GLY A 456 -30.70 -14.06 -8.93
N GLU A 457 -31.66 -13.89 -8.02
CA GLU A 457 -31.52 -13.02 -6.84
C GLU A 457 -30.41 -13.47 -5.88
N ASP A 458 -30.18 -14.78 -5.76
CA ASP A 458 -29.15 -15.36 -4.90
C ASP A 458 -27.81 -15.62 -5.63
N ALA A 459 -27.64 -15.13 -6.86
CA ALA A 459 -26.37 -15.22 -7.58
C ALA A 459 -25.29 -14.39 -6.91
N CYS A 460 -24.08 -14.96 -6.79
CA CYS A 460 -22.93 -14.23 -6.30
C CYS A 460 -22.58 -13.05 -7.22
N PRO A 461 -22.56 -11.81 -6.69
CA PRO A 461 -22.25 -10.61 -7.47
C PRO A 461 -20.90 -10.70 -8.19
N PHE A 462 -19.86 -11.25 -7.56
CA PHE A 462 -18.57 -11.50 -8.21
C PHE A 462 -18.69 -12.46 -9.40
N THR A 463 -19.52 -13.49 -9.29
CA THR A 463 -19.70 -14.47 -10.37
C THR A 463 -20.46 -13.86 -11.53
N THR A 464 -21.54 -13.11 -11.27
CA THR A 464 -22.27 -12.35 -12.30
C THR A 464 -21.35 -11.33 -12.99
N LEU A 465 -20.74 -10.43 -12.21
CA LEU A 465 -19.93 -9.33 -12.72
C LEU A 465 -18.65 -9.84 -13.42
N TYR A 466 -18.09 -10.98 -13.01
CA TYR A 466 -16.96 -11.60 -13.73
C TYR A 466 -17.32 -11.93 -15.18
N TRP A 467 -18.46 -12.58 -15.41
CA TRP A 467 -18.86 -12.95 -16.76
C TRP A 467 -19.26 -11.72 -17.58
N GLU A 468 -19.94 -10.74 -16.97
CA GLU A 468 -20.26 -9.47 -17.62
C GLU A 468 -18.98 -8.69 -17.99
N PHE A 469 -18.01 -8.58 -17.09
CA PHE A 469 -16.74 -7.90 -17.33
C PHE A 469 -15.97 -8.54 -18.49
N MET A 470 -15.84 -9.87 -18.46
CA MET A 470 -15.13 -10.63 -19.50
C MET A 470 -15.80 -10.44 -20.87
N ASP A 471 -17.13 -10.40 -20.88
CA ASP A 471 -17.92 -10.21 -22.11
C ASP A 471 -17.85 -8.77 -22.63
N ARG A 472 -18.01 -7.78 -21.75
CA ARG A 472 -17.93 -6.34 -22.06
C ARG A 472 -16.58 -5.94 -22.62
N HIS A 473 -15.49 -6.52 -22.08
CA HIS A 473 -14.11 -6.18 -22.44
C HIS A 473 -13.44 -7.22 -23.36
N TYR A 474 -14.23 -8.07 -24.00
CA TYR A 474 -13.70 -9.17 -24.83
C TYR A 474 -12.67 -8.71 -25.87
N ASP A 475 -12.94 -7.61 -26.58
CA ASP A 475 -12.05 -7.14 -27.65
C ASP A 475 -10.69 -6.67 -27.14
N LEU A 476 -10.63 -6.15 -25.92
CA LEU A 476 -9.37 -5.77 -25.26
C LEU A 476 -8.63 -6.99 -24.69
N LEU A 477 -9.36 -8.04 -24.31
CA LEU A 477 -8.80 -9.20 -23.59
C LEU A 477 -8.42 -10.38 -24.48
N LYS A 478 -9.04 -10.53 -25.65
CA LYS A 478 -8.90 -11.74 -26.51
C LYS A 478 -7.47 -12.02 -26.95
N ASP A 479 -6.66 -10.97 -27.16
CA ASP A 479 -5.28 -11.09 -27.64
C ASP A 479 -4.26 -11.25 -26.49
N ASN A 480 -4.69 -11.10 -25.23
CA ASN A 480 -3.84 -11.33 -24.08
C ASN A 480 -3.55 -12.83 -23.92
N GLN A 481 -2.28 -13.20 -24.09
CA GLN A 481 -1.82 -14.60 -24.05
C GLN A 481 -2.15 -15.32 -22.74
N ARG A 482 -2.16 -14.60 -21.61
CA ARG A 482 -2.48 -15.15 -20.30
C ARG A 482 -3.99 -15.29 -20.05
N MET A 483 -4.82 -14.68 -20.89
CA MET A 483 -6.28 -14.72 -20.82
C MET A 483 -6.90 -15.75 -21.78
N LYS A 484 -6.10 -16.43 -22.61
CA LYS A 484 -6.57 -17.44 -23.59
C LYS A 484 -7.57 -18.46 -23.02
N PHE A 485 -7.27 -19.05 -21.86
CA PHE A 485 -8.15 -20.04 -21.25
C PHE A 485 -9.47 -19.43 -20.74
N PRO A 486 -9.46 -18.35 -19.93
CA PRO A 486 -10.68 -17.60 -19.61
C PRO A 486 -11.51 -17.18 -20.82
N ILE A 487 -10.87 -16.69 -21.88
CA ILE A 487 -11.54 -16.25 -23.11
C ILE A 487 -12.23 -17.41 -23.82
N LYS A 488 -11.59 -18.58 -23.93
CA LYS A 488 -12.22 -19.78 -24.50
C LYS A 488 -13.46 -20.23 -23.72
N ASN A 489 -13.42 -20.09 -22.39
CA ASN A 489 -14.59 -20.38 -21.55
C ASN A 489 -15.73 -19.38 -21.81
N LEU A 490 -15.41 -18.10 -21.98
CA LEU A 490 -16.36 -17.08 -22.38
C LEU A 490 -16.94 -17.33 -23.78
N GLU A 491 -16.12 -17.68 -24.77
CA GLU A 491 -16.58 -18.02 -26.13
C GLU A 491 -17.56 -19.21 -26.11
N THR A 492 -17.33 -20.18 -25.23
CA THR A 492 -18.28 -21.27 -25.00
C THR A 492 -19.58 -20.74 -24.41
N MET A 493 -19.51 -19.75 -23.52
CA MET A 493 -20.69 -19.12 -22.94
C MET A 493 -21.49 -18.28 -23.93
N ARG A 494 -20.81 -17.55 -24.82
CA ARG A 494 -21.43 -16.76 -25.89
C ARG A 494 -22.26 -17.57 -26.89
N LYS A 495 -22.06 -18.89 -26.95
CA LYS A 495 -22.92 -19.79 -27.72
C LYS A 495 -24.33 -19.95 -27.13
N LYS A 496 -24.56 -19.42 -25.92
CA LYS A 496 -25.85 -19.38 -25.23
C LYS A 496 -26.27 -17.91 -25.01
N PRO A 497 -26.79 -17.22 -26.03
CA PRO A 497 -27.06 -15.78 -25.97
C PRO A 497 -28.04 -15.42 -24.84
N GLU A 498 -29.04 -16.26 -24.57
CA GLU A 498 -29.99 -16.04 -23.46
C GLU A 498 -29.30 -16.02 -22.08
N GLU A 499 -28.28 -16.87 -21.86
CA GLU A 499 -27.51 -16.89 -20.60
C GLU A 499 -26.65 -15.62 -20.47
N ILE A 500 -26.07 -15.12 -21.56
CA ILE A 500 -25.32 -13.85 -21.56
C ILE A 500 -26.24 -12.65 -21.29
N THR A 501 -27.41 -12.59 -21.93
CA THR A 501 -28.38 -11.52 -21.68
C THR A 501 -28.80 -11.51 -20.21
N ALA A 502 -29.17 -12.67 -19.65
CA ALA A 502 -29.55 -12.76 -18.23
C ALA A 502 -28.43 -12.36 -17.26
N ILE A 503 -27.16 -12.62 -17.60
CA ILE A 503 -26.00 -12.16 -16.82
C ILE A 503 -25.89 -10.63 -16.86
N ARG A 504 -26.06 -10.03 -18.04
CA ARG A 504 -26.00 -8.56 -18.21
C ARG A 504 -27.15 -7.89 -17.47
N ASP A 505 -28.37 -8.40 -17.62
CA ASP A 505 -29.55 -7.87 -16.92
C ASP A 505 -29.33 -7.93 -15.39
N ARG A 506 -28.83 -9.06 -14.86
CA ARG A 506 -28.53 -9.16 -13.43
C ARG A 506 -27.41 -8.21 -13.00
N ALA A 507 -26.39 -7.98 -13.84
CA ALA A 507 -25.34 -7.01 -13.54
C ALA A 507 -25.88 -5.57 -13.50
N ASP A 508 -26.85 -5.24 -14.35
CA ASP A 508 -27.50 -3.94 -14.35
C ASP A 508 -28.46 -3.77 -13.17
N ASP A 509 -29.18 -4.82 -12.76
CA ASP A 509 -29.97 -4.81 -11.52
C ASP A 509 -29.08 -4.51 -10.30
N LEU A 510 -27.92 -5.15 -10.20
CA LEU A 510 -26.96 -4.89 -9.12
C LEU A 510 -26.47 -3.43 -9.15
N ARG A 511 -26.29 -2.86 -10.34
CA ARG A 511 -25.90 -1.45 -10.51
C ARG A 511 -26.98 -0.48 -10.08
N ILE A 512 -28.25 -0.80 -10.29
CA ILE A 512 -29.38 0.00 -9.82
C ILE A 512 -29.53 -0.14 -8.29
N GLU A 513 -29.30 -1.33 -7.75
CA GLU A 513 -29.43 -1.60 -6.32
C GLU A 513 -28.37 -0.87 -5.47
N TRP A 514 -27.14 -0.70 -6.01
CA TRP A 514 -25.99 -0.16 -5.27
C TRP A 514 -25.37 1.11 -5.86
N SER A 515 -26.02 1.74 -6.83
CA SER A 515 -25.77 3.15 -7.20
C SER A 515 -26.39 4.07 -6.17
#